data_AF-A0A3C0ZUF2-F1
#
_entry.id   AF-A0A3C0ZUF2-F1
#
_cell.length_a   1.000
_cell.length_b   1.000
_cell.length_c   1.000
_cell.angle_alpha   90.00
_cell.angle_beta   90.00
_cell.angle_gamma   90.00
#
_symmetry.space_group_name_H-M   'P 1'
#
loop_
_entity.id
_entity.type
_entity.pdbx_description
1 polymer ?
#
loop_
_entity_poly.entity_id
_entity_poly.type
_entity_poly.pdbx_seq_one_letter_code
_entity_poly.pdbx_strand_id
1 'polypeptide(L)'
;MNFDEVLMYRPFEKFQLKGNFISVIGSGGKTSFLRYFASHLEGRVILTTSTHIYPFPDMPLVKTGTENSPVSREQILQEIRSALARSRVICLGQPLSNGKLASPSPAIPFEALSLEADYVLVEADGSAGHPLKAHRSFEPVIPACSTMTVCLAGASGIGKPVSQVCHCPDLFSALAGISPDQPVYEDHIARVLNCEDLADYYLINQIDTLEEPDRALRLCELIRKEASVCSLRE
;
A
#
# COMPACT_ATOMS: atom_id res chain seq x y z
N MET A 1 23.67 -14.42 -18.26
CA MET A 1 23.45 -13.53 -17.11
C MET A 1 21.97 -13.30 -17.05
N ASN A 2 21.37 -13.93 -16.05
CA ASN A 2 20.21 -14.79 -16.22
C ASN A 2 18.97 -14.18 -15.59
N PHE A 3 17.83 -14.70 -16.04
CA PHE A 3 16.52 -14.74 -15.38
C PHE A 3 16.54 -15.10 -13.87
N ASP A 4 17.70 -15.39 -13.27
CA ASP A 4 17.91 -15.83 -11.89
C ASP A 4 18.04 -14.66 -10.88
N GLU A 5 18.34 -13.42 -11.30
CA GLU A 5 18.27 -12.18 -10.47
C GLU A 5 16.86 -11.58 -10.40
N VAL A 6 15.97 -12.04 -11.27
CA VAL A 6 14.61 -11.50 -11.48
C VAL A 6 13.71 -11.68 -10.25
N LEU A 7 14.18 -12.42 -9.25
CA LEU A 7 13.41 -12.95 -8.13
C LEU A 7 14.29 -13.10 -6.88
N MET A 8 14.87 -12.00 -6.41
CA MET A 8 15.38 -11.89 -5.04
C MET A 8 14.37 -11.07 -4.22
N TYR A 9 13.13 -11.50 -4.01
CA TYR A 9 12.52 -12.83 -4.09
C TYR A 9 11.07 -12.70 -4.58
N ARG A 10 10.56 -13.64 -5.41
CA ARG A 10 9.16 -13.66 -5.92
C ARG A 10 8.21 -13.20 -4.80
N PRO A 11 7.74 -11.93 -4.74
CA PRO A 11 6.93 -11.49 -3.60
C PRO A 11 5.61 -12.26 -3.53
N PHE A 12 5.26 -12.96 -4.63
CA PHE A 12 4.00 -13.63 -4.83
C PHE A 12 4.02 -15.16 -4.86
N GLU A 13 5.14 -15.84 -4.59
CA GLU A 13 5.07 -17.31 -4.50
C GLU A 13 4.29 -17.78 -3.28
N LYS A 14 4.40 -17.04 -2.17
CA LYS A 14 3.61 -17.28 -0.95
C LYS A 14 2.38 -16.38 -0.86
N PHE A 15 2.36 -15.25 -1.56
CA PHE A 15 1.22 -14.35 -1.55
C PHE A 15 0.05 -14.96 -2.30
N GLN A 16 -0.88 -15.52 -1.55
CA GLN A 16 -2.14 -15.98 -2.10
C GLN A 16 -3.18 -14.87 -1.98
N LEU A 17 -3.64 -14.38 -3.12
CA LEU A 17 -4.75 -13.44 -3.16
C LEU A 17 -5.99 -14.07 -2.54
N LYS A 18 -6.54 -13.38 -1.54
CA LYS A 18 -7.82 -13.71 -0.94
C LYS A 18 -8.84 -12.70 -1.43
N GLY A 19 -9.68 -13.11 -2.39
CA GLY A 19 -10.70 -12.26 -3.00
C GLY A 19 -10.14 -11.18 -3.92
N ASN A 20 -10.99 -10.18 -4.24
CA ASN A 20 -10.70 -9.16 -5.25
C ASN A 20 -10.53 -7.74 -4.71
N PHE A 21 -10.64 -7.52 -3.40
CA PHE A 21 -10.54 -6.17 -2.82
C PHE A 21 -9.39 -6.12 -1.80
N ILE A 22 -8.29 -5.50 -2.19
CA ILE A 22 -7.03 -5.54 -1.43
C ILE A 22 -6.71 -4.14 -0.91
N SER A 23 -6.58 -4.02 0.42
CA SER A 23 -6.07 -2.80 1.06
C SER A 23 -4.57 -2.89 1.28
N VAL A 24 -3.88 -1.80 0.98
CA VAL A 24 -2.43 -1.64 1.16
C VAL A 24 -2.20 -0.54 2.18
N ILE A 25 -1.52 -0.89 3.28
CA ILE A 25 -1.24 -0.01 4.42
C ILE A 25 0.27 0.07 4.71
N GLY A 26 0.68 0.93 5.65
CA GLY A 26 2.06 1.03 6.09
C GLY A 26 2.88 2.02 5.25
N SER A 27 4.11 1.65 4.88
CA SER A 27 5.10 2.58 4.35
C SER A 27 6.21 1.90 3.55
N GLY A 28 7.07 2.67 2.88
CA GLY A 28 8.20 2.11 2.13
C GLY A 28 7.84 1.52 0.76
N GLY A 29 6.98 2.18 -0.01
CA GLY A 29 6.74 1.85 -1.42
C GLY A 29 5.34 1.35 -1.77
N LYS A 30 4.30 1.80 -1.05
CA LYS A 30 2.89 1.45 -1.34
C LYS A 30 2.49 1.78 -2.77
N THR A 31 2.81 2.99 -3.24
CA THR A 31 2.58 3.42 -4.63
C THR A 31 3.27 2.49 -5.63
N SER A 32 4.54 2.17 -5.42
CA SER A 32 5.31 1.26 -6.26
C SER A 32 4.69 -0.15 -6.28
N PHE A 33 4.27 -0.64 -5.12
CA PHE A 33 3.58 -1.93 -4.99
C PHE A 33 2.24 -1.94 -5.71
N LEU A 34 1.40 -0.94 -5.52
CA LEU A 34 0.12 -0.83 -6.22
C LEU A 34 0.31 -0.80 -7.74
N ARG A 35 1.29 -0.04 -8.24
CA ARG A 35 1.65 0.00 -9.68
C ARG A 35 2.11 -1.36 -10.19
N TYR A 36 3.10 -1.94 -9.52
CA TYR A 36 3.68 -3.22 -9.89
C TYR A 36 2.63 -4.33 -9.85
N PHE A 37 1.85 -4.40 -8.77
CA PHE A 37 0.87 -5.45 -8.60
C PHE A 37 -0.27 -5.33 -9.62
N ALA A 38 -0.80 -4.11 -9.84
CA ALA A 38 -1.80 -3.90 -10.87
C ALA A 38 -1.34 -4.32 -12.26
N SER A 39 -0.07 -4.08 -12.62
CA SER A 39 0.48 -4.44 -13.94
C SER A 39 0.69 -5.95 -14.12
N HIS A 40 0.84 -6.70 -13.03
CA HIS A 40 1.08 -8.15 -13.04
C HIS A 40 -0.17 -9.01 -12.81
N LEU A 41 -1.28 -8.43 -12.34
CA LEU A 41 -2.56 -9.13 -12.26
C LEU A 41 -3.16 -9.37 -13.66
N GLU A 42 -3.76 -10.54 -13.87
CA GLU A 42 -4.58 -10.80 -15.06
C GLU A 42 -6.01 -10.29 -14.81
N GLY A 43 -6.58 -9.53 -15.75
CA GLY A 43 -7.92 -8.94 -15.61
C GLY A 43 -7.92 -7.45 -15.27
N ARG A 44 -9.12 -6.87 -15.16
CA ARG A 44 -9.37 -5.43 -14.93
C ARG A 44 -9.04 -5.03 -13.50
N VAL A 45 -8.32 -3.92 -13.33
CA VAL A 45 -7.88 -3.44 -12.03
C VAL A 45 -8.28 -1.98 -11.83
N ILE A 46 -8.89 -1.68 -10.69
CA ILE A 46 -9.11 -0.32 -10.20
C ILE A 46 -8.09 -0.02 -9.10
N LEU A 47 -7.27 1.01 -9.30
CA LEU A 47 -6.44 1.61 -8.27
C LEU A 47 -7.18 2.79 -7.63
N THR A 48 -7.28 2.81 -6.31
CA THR A 48 -7.91 3.92 -5.58
C THR A 48 -7.29 4.11 -4.19
N THR A 49 -7.89 4.97 -3.38
CA THR A 49 -7.47 5.25 -2.01
C THR A 49 -8.70 5.44 -1.12
N SER A 50 -8.56 5.19 0.18
CA SER A 50 -9.50 5.66 1.20
C SER A 50 -8.96 6.87 1.98
N THR A 51 -7.76 7.34 1.61
CA THR A 51 -7.10 8.52 2.18
C THR A 51 -6.72 9.48 1.06
N HIS A 52 -5.42 9.80 0.90
CA HIS A 52 -4.92 10.76 -0.06
C HIS A 52 -3.67 10.25 -0.78
N ILE A 53 -3.75 10.10 -2.11
CA ILE A 53 -2.63 9.67 -2.95
C ILE A 53 -2.36 10.66 -4.07
N TYR A 54 -1.17 10.62 -4.66
CA TYR A 54 -0.98 11.19 -5.98
C TYR A 54 -1.57 10.25 -7.05
N PRO A 55 -2.15 10.79 -8.14
CA PRO A 55 -2.63 9.95 -9.23
C PRO A 55 -1.47 9.19 -9.87
N PHE A 56 -1.76 7.99 -10.40
CA PHE A 56 -0.80 7.20 -11.14
C PHE A 56 -0.68 7.77 -12.57
N PRO A 57 0.42 8.46 -12.94
CA PRO A 57 0.48 9.27 -14.16
C PRO A 57 0.32 8.46 -15.46
N ASP A 58 0.71 7.18 -15.43
CA ASP A 58 0.69 6.30 -16.61
C ASP A 58 -0.63 5.53 -16.76
N MET A 59 -1.64 5.85 -15.94
CA MET A 59 -2.93 5.16 -15.93
C MET A 59 -4.07 6.15 -16.15
N PRO A 60 -5.11 5.78 -16.92
CA PRO A 60 -6.27 6.64 -17.08
C PRO A 60 -6.92 6.96 -15.73
N LEU A 61 -7.11 8.25 -15.46
CA LEU A 61 -7.79 8.73 -14.25
C LEU A 61 -9.28 8.91 -14.51
N VAL A 62 -10.10 8.16 -13.78
CA VAL A 62 -11.56 8.37 -13.67
C VAL A 62 -11.83 9.25 -12.44
N LYS A 63 -12.54 10.35 -12.64
CA LYS A 63 -12.79 11.35 -11.60
C LYS A 63 -14.21 11.19 -11.07
N THR A 64 -14.35 10.97 -9.78
CA THR A 64 -15.67 10.76 -9.16
C THR A 64 -16.40 12.06 -8.78
N GLY A 65 -16.15 13.13 -9.53
CA GLY A 65 -16.58 14.49 -9.22
C GLY A 65 -15.60 15.25 -8.34
N THR A 66 -16.04 16.40 -7.84
CA THR A 66 -15.35 17.22 -6.83
C THR A 66 -16.36 17.66 -5.77
N GLU A 67 -15.90 18.21 -4.65
CA GLU A 67 -16.80 18.76 -3.62
C GLU A 67 -17.82 19.75 -4.18
N ASN A 68 -17.42 20.54 -5.18
CA ASN A 68 -18.23 21.60 -5.78
C ASN A 68 -18.96 21.16 -7.06
N SER A 69 -18.75 19.92 -7.53
CA SER A 69 -19.34 19.40 -8.76
C SER A 69 -19.58 17.89 -8.60
N PRO A 70 -20.60 17.49 -7.82
CA PRO A 70 -20.90 16.09 -7.59
C PRO A 70 -21.37 15.43 -8.88
N VAL A 71 -20.99 14.16 -9.05
CA VAL A 71 -21.36 13.33 -10.20
C VAL A 71 -22.25 12.19 -9.70
N SER A 72 -23.28 11.83 -10.46
CA SER A 72 -24.18 10.74 -10.07
C SER A 72 -23.47 9.39 -10.11
N ARG A 73 -23.95 8.43 -9.31
CA ARG A 73 -23.43 7.05 -9.31
C ARG A 73 -23.41 6.43 -10.70
N GLU A 74 -24.49 6.60 -11.47
CA GLU A 74 -24.61 6.02 -12.82
C GLU A 74 -23.54 6.57 -13.77
N GLN A 75 -23.31 7.89 -13.74
CA GLN A 75 -22.26 8.52 -14.54
C GLN A 75 -20.87 8.01 -14.14
N ILE A 76 -20.58 7.87 -12.85
CA ILE A 76 -19.31 7.32 -12.37
C ILE A 76 -19.13 5.89 -12.88
N LEU A 77 -20.14 5.02 -12.75
CA LEU A 77 -20.10 3.64 -13.24
C LEU A 77 -19.88 3.58 -14.75
N GLN A 78 -20.55 4.44 -15.51
CA GLN A 78 -20.38 4.53 -16.96
C GLN A 78 -18.94 4.92 -17.33
N GLU A 79 -18.34 5.88 -16.63
CA GLU A 79 -16.94 6.27 -16.84
C GLU A 79 -15.97 5.15 -16.47
N ILE A 80 -16.18 4.45 -15.35
CA ILE A 80 -15.38 3.29 -14.94
C ILE A 80 -15.40 2.22 -16.04
N ARG A 81 -16.60 1.80 -16.49
CA ARG A 81 -16.76 0.78 -17.53
C ARG A 81 -16.12 1.20 -18.85
N SER A 82 -16.31 2.45 -19.26
CA SER A 82 -15.72 3.00 -20.48
C SER A 82 -14.18 3.02 -20.42
N ALA A 83 -13.61 3.42 -19.28
CA ALA A 83 -12.16 3.42 -19.07
C ALA A 83 -11.59 2.00 -19.04
N LEU A 84 -12.24 1.06 -18.35
CA LEU A 84 -11.84 -0.35 -18.28
C LEU A 84 -11.98 -1.10 -19.62
N ALA A 85 -12.83 -0.61 -20.52
CA ALA A 85 -12.90 -1.12 -21.90
C ALA A 85 -11.69 -0.69 -22.75
N ARG A 86 -11.00 0.40 -22.38
CA ARG A 86 -9.86 0.96 -23.12
C ARG A 86 -8.51 0.63 -22.49
N SER A 87 -8.49 0.46 -21.17
CA SER A 87 -7.29 0.13 -20.40
C SER A 87 -7.62 -0.92 -19.36
N ARG A 88 -6.75 -1.91 -19.19
CA ARG A 88 -6.91 -2.94 -18.17
C ARG A 88 -6.84 -2.37 -16.75
N VAL A 89 -6.05 -1.32 -16.55
CA VAL A 89 -5.84 -0.67 -15.25
C VAL A 89 -6.29 0.78 -15.32
N ILE A 90 -7.05 1.22 -14.32
CA ILE A 90 -7.47 2.62 -14.16
C ILE A 90 -7.15 3.11 -12.75
N CYS A 91 -6.98 4.43 -12.62
CA CYS A 91 -6.94 5.12 -11.33
C CYS A 91 -8.29 5.81 -11.09
N LEU A 92 -8.84 5.70 -9.88
CA LEU A 92 -10.12 6.26 -9.49
C LEU A 92 -9.98 7.07 -8.20
N GLY A 93 -10.54 8.27 -8.17
CA GLY A 93 -10.62 9.07 -6.94
C GLY A 93 -11.30 10.41 -7.13
N GLN A 94 -11.34 11.21 -6.07
CA GLN A 94 -11.83 12.58 -6.10
C GLN A 94 -10.65 13.56 -6.18
N PRO A 95 -10.47 14.34 -7.26
CA PRO A 95 -9.36 15.28 -7.35
C PRO A 95 -9.40 16.38 -6.30
N LEU A 96 -8.24 16.68 -5.72
CA LEU A 96 -8.00 17.79 -4.81
C LEU A 96 -7.19 18.91 -5.49
N SER A 97 -7.28 20.12 -4.94
CA SER A 97 -6.56 21.30 -5.45
C SER A 97 -5.03 21.18 -5.38
N ASN A 98 -4.51 20.34 -4.49
CA ASN A 98 -3.08 20.07 -4.33
C ASN A 98 -2.54 19.00 -5.29
N GLY A 99 -3.33 18.56 -6.27
CA GLY A 99 -2.97 17.54 -7.24
C GLY A 99 -3.09 16.10 -6.74
N LYS A 100 -3.48 15.89 -5.47
CA LYS A 100 -3.80 14.56 -4.94
C LYS A 100 -5.22 14.13 -5.30
N LEU A 101 -5.50 12.85 -5.10
CA LEU A 101 -6.82 12.28 -5.06
C LEU A 101 -7.18 12.00 -3.61
N ALA A 102 -8.40 12.34 -3.22
CA ALA A 102 -9.06 11.79 -2.04
C ALA A 102 -9.81 10.49 -2.41
N SER A 103 -10.39 9.85 -1.39
CA SER A 103 -11.32 8.74 -1.55
C SER A 103 -12.37 9.02 -2.63
N PRO A 104 -12.81 8.01 -3.41
CA PRO A 104 -13.93 8.14 -4.32
C PRO A 104 -15.16 8.77 -3.64
N SER A 105 -15.95 9.50 -4.43
CA SER A 105 -17.18 10.12 -3.96
C SER A 105 -18.07 9.13 -3.19
N PRO A 106 -18.69 9.55 -2.07
CA PRO A 106 -19.62 8.71 -1.32
C PRO A 106 -20.80 8.17 -2.15
N ALA A 107 -21.07 8.75 -3.32
CA ALA A 107 -22.08 8.24 -4.25
C ALA A 107 -21.74 6.85 -4.83
N ILE A 108 -20.47 6.45 -4.80
CA ILE A 108 -20.01 5.12 -5.22
C ILE A 108 -19.36 4.40 -4.04
N PRO A 109 -20.08 3.51 -3.32
CA PRO A 109 -19.49 2.75 -2.22
C PRO A 109 -18.41 1.79 -2.76
N PHE A 110 -17.43 1.44 -1.91
CA PHE A 110 -16.32 0.57 -2.31
C PHE A 110 -16.80 -0.82 -2.79
N GLU A 111 -17.88 -1.35 -2.22
CA GLU A 111 -18.54 -2.59 -2.63
C GLU A 111 -19.06 -2.53 -4.08
N ALA A 112 -19.40 -1.35 -4.58
CA ALA A 112 -19.80 -1.22 -5.97
C ALA A 112 -18.60 -1.33 -6.91
N LEU A 113 -17.40 -0.93 -6.47
CA LEU A 113 -16.18 -1.03 -7.27
C LEU A 113 -15.74 -2.48 -7.47
N SER A 114 -15.93 -3.35 -6.46
CA SER A 114 -15.60 -4.77 -6.56
C SER A 114 -16.46 -5.54 -7.56
N LEU A 115 -17.57 -4.95 -8.02
CA LEU A 115 -18.43 -5.52 -9.06
C LEU A 115 -18.04 -5.07 -10.48
N GLU A 116 -17.23 -4.03 -10.61
CA GLU A 116 -16.88 -3.42 -11.90
C GLU A 116 -15.51 -3.87 -12.44
N ALA A 117 -14.69 -4.48 -11.60
CA ALA A 117 -13.35 -4.93 -11.94
C ALA A 117 -13.01 -6.28 -11.29
N ASP A 118 -12.09 -7.02 -11.92
CA ASP A 118 -11.60 -8.28 -11.39
C ASP A 118 -10.78 -8.08 -10.10
N TYR A 119 -10.18 -6.90 -9.93
CA TYR A 119 -9.49 -6.47 -8.71
C TYR A 119 -9.66 -4.98 -8.42
N VAL A 120 -9.74 -4.65 -7.12
CA VAL A 120 -9.67 -3.28 -6.59
C VAL A 120 -8.53 -3.23 -5.59
N LEU A 121 -7.56 -2.36 -5.83
CA LEU A 121 -6.43 -2.13 -4.93
C LEU A 121 -6.55 -0.73 -4.32
N VAL A 122 -6.52 -0.65 -2.98
CA VAL A 122 -6.77 0.59 -2.23
C VAL A 122 -5.57 0.93 -1.37
N GLU A 123 -4.99 2.12 -1.55
CA GLU A 123 -4.09 2.69 -0.54
C GLU A 123 -4.91 3.21 0.65
N ALA A 124 -4.72 2.61 1.82
CA ALA A 124 -5.57 2.83 2.99
C ALA A 124 -4.94 3.67 4.11
N ASP A 125 -3.75 4.24 3.89
CA ASP A 125 -3.11 5.18 4.80
C ASP A 125 -2.04 6.06 4.12
N GLY A 126 -1.67 7.18 4.74
CA GLY A 126 -0.55 8.02 4.30
C GLY A 126 0.70 7.79 5.13
N SER A 127 1.90 7.74 4.50
CA SER A 127 3.18 7.60 5.22
C SER A 127 4.11 8.81 5.10
N ALA A 128 3.72 9.85 4.35
CA ALA A 128 4.56 11.01 4.03
C ALA A 128 5.95 10.65 3.43
N GLY A 129 6.05 9.50 2.74
CA GLY A 129 7.28 9.07 2.08
C GLY A 129 8.32 8.42 3.00
N HIS A 130 8.03 8.26 4.30
CA HIS A 130 8.92 7.53 5.20
C HIS A 130 8.94 6.03 4.86
N PRO A 131 10.06 5.32 5.12
CA PRO A 131 10.13 3.88 4.96
C PRO A 131 9.39 3.11 6.06
N LEU A 132 9.34 3.63 7.28
CA LEU A 132 8.64 3.01 8.41
C LEU A 132 7.46 3.87 8.88
N LYS A 133 6.51 3.25 9.59
CA LYS A 133 5.33 3.92 10.13
C LYS A 133 4.81 3.18 11.37
N ALA A 134 4.24 3.95 12.30
CA ALA A 134 3.21 3.47 13.22
C ALA A 134 1.86 4.16 12.91
N HIS A 135 0.78 3.39 12.98
CA HIS A 135 -0.58 3.79 12.65
C HIS A 135 -1.24 4.48 13.84
N ARG A 136 -1.80 5.66 13.62
CA ARG A 136 -2.58 6.36 14.66
C ARG A 136 -3.88 5.61 14.95
N SER A 137 -4.57 5.95 16.04
CA SER A 137 -5.83 5.30 16.43
C SER A 137 -6.97 5.37 15.39
N PHE A 138 -6.91 6.31 14.45
CA PHE A 138 -7.85 6.46 13.35
C PHE A 138 -7.31 5.94 12.01
N GLU A 139 -6.11 5.37 12.01
CA GLU A 139 -5.48 4.73 10.84
C GLU A 139 -5.31 3.22 11.12
N PRO A 140 -5.23 2.40 10.06
CA PRO A 140 -5.52 2.70 8.66
C PRO A 140 -7.03 2.81 8.39
N VAL A 141 -7.41 3.49 7.30
CA VAL A 141 -8.80 3.63 6.87
C VAL A 141 -9.13 2.47 5.92
N ILE A 142 -9.15 1.23 6.40
CA ILE A 142 -9.42 0.05 5.58
C ILE A 142 -10.92 -0.03 5.23
N PRO A 143 -11.33 -0.07 3.96
CA PRO A 143 -12.73 -0.31 3.59
C PRO A 143 -13.25 -1.64 4.13
N ALA A 144 -14.50 -1.67 4.61
CA ALA A 144 -15.09 -2.86 5.23
C ALA A 144 -15.21 -4.06 4.26
N CYS A 145 -15.27 -3.81 2.96
CA CYS A 145 -15.32 -4.83 1.92
C CYS A 145 -13.95 -5.42 1.54
N SER A 146 -12.86 -4.99 2.18
CA SER A 146 -11.53 -5.53 1.93
C SER A 146 -11.46 -7.01 2.28
N THR A 147 -11.07 -7.81 1.30
CA THR A 147 -10.92 -9.26 1.42
C THR A 147 -9.51 -9.65 1.87
N MET A 148 -8.55 -8.73 1.76
CA MET A 148 -7.17 -8.89 2.21
C MET A 148 -6.53 -7.54 2.54
N THR A 149 -5.72 -7.50 3.59
CA THR A 149 -4.87 -6.35 3.92
C THR A 149 -3.38 -6.71 3.84
N VAL A 150 -2.62 -5.90 3.12
CA VAL A 150 -1.16 -6.02 2.95
C VAL A 150 -0.49 -4.82 3.60
N CYS A 151 0.41 -5.06 4.56
CA CYS A 151 1.21 -3.99 5.17
C CYS A 151 2.61 -3.97 4.59
N LEU A 152 3.05 -2.82 4.09
CA LEU A 152 4.43 -2.62 3.67
C LEU A 152 5.25 -1.99 4.79
N ALA A 153 6.51 -2.42 4.88
CA ALA A 153 7.55 -1.73 5.63
C ALA A 153 8.83 -1.65 4.79
N GLY A 154 9.47 -0.49 4.75
CA GLY A 154 10.69 -0.25 4.00
C GLY A 154 11.95 -0.60 4.78
N ALA A 155 12.72 -1.57 4.29
CA ALA A 155 13.99 -1.99 4.87
C ALA A 155 15.04 -0.85 4.90
N SER A 156 14.88 0.17 4.05
CA SER A 156 15.79 1.34 4.01
C SER A 156 15.80 2.17 5.30
N GLY A 157 14.86 1.93 6.22
CA GLY A 157 14.85 2.53 7.57
C GLY A 157 15.82 1.86 8.55
N ILE A 158 16.20 0.60 8.31
CA ILE A 158 17.06 -0.18 9.22
C ILE A 158 18.42 0.52 9.42
N GLY A 159 18.85 0.61 10.67
CA GLY A 159 20.10 1.25 11.07
C GLY A 159 20.05 2.78 11.17
N LYS A 160 18.89 3.41 10.92
CA LYS A 160 18.72 4.86 10.99
C LYS A 160 17.87 5.27 12.20
N PRO A 161 18.06 6.50 12.73
CA PRO A 161 17.25 7.00 13.84
C PRO A 161 15.75 7.01 13.52
N VAL A 162 14.91 6.54 14.44
CA VAL A 162 13.44 6.47 14.28
C VAL A 162 12.86 7.81 13.81
N SER A 163 13.31 8.93 14.39
CA SER A 163 12.86 10.29 14.07
C SER A 163 13.06 10.70 12.61
N GLN A 164 13.99 10.05 11.89
CA GLN A 164 14.30 10.35 10.50
C GLN A 164 13.53 9.46 9.52
N VAL A 165 13.20 8.24 9.94
CA VAL A 165 12.73 7.19 9.04
C VAL A 165 11.32 6.71 9.32
N CYS A 166 10.69 7.15 10.40
CA CYS A 166 9.36 6.72 10.77
C CYS A 166 8.33 7.85 10.69
N HIS A 167 7.22 7.56 10.03
CA HIS A 167 6.01 8.35 10.20
C HIS A 167 5.37 8.02 11.56
N CYS A 168 5.03 9.04 12.35
CA CYS A 168 4.63 8.92 13.77
C CYS A 168 5.77 8.37 14.67
N PRO A 169 6.94 9.04 14.73
CA PRO A 169 8.11 8.49 15.41
C PRO A 169 7.91 8.27 16.92
N ASP A 170 7.13 9.11 17.60
CA ASP A 170 6.86 8.94 19.04
C ASP A 170 6.02 7.68 19.31
N LEU A 171 5.01 7.42 18.48
CA LEU A 171 4.18 6.23 18.59
C LEU A 171 4.98 4.97 18.25
N PHE A 172 5.77 5.02 17.19
CA PHE A 172 6.67 3.93 16.83
C PHE A 172 7.65 3.62 17.96
N SER A 173 8.28 4.65 18.52
CA SER A 173 9.21 4.55 19.66
C SER A 173 8.56 3.88 20.87
N ALA A 174 7.33 4.27 21.21
CA ALA A 174 6.57 3.68 22.31
C ALA A 174 6.28 2.18 22.09
N LEU A 175 5.91 1.79 20.86
CA LEU A 175 5.63 0.40 20.51
C LEU A 175 6.92 -0.45 20.43
N ALA A 176 7.98 0.09 19.85
CA ALA A 176 9.28 -0.57 19.69
C ALA A 176 10.05 -0.68 21.01
N GLY A 177 9.84 0.26 21.95
CA GLY A 177 10.58 0.33 23.21
C GLY A 177 11.98 0.95 23.07
N ILE A 178 12.15 1.88 22.13
CA ILE A 178 13.39 2.62 21.89
C ILE A 178 13.10 4.12 21.81
N SER A 179 14.13 4.98 21.97
CA SER A 179 13.95 6.43 21.82
C SER A 179 13.95 6.86 20.34
N PRO A 180 13.37 8.04 20.02
CA PRO A 180 13.33 8.56 18.65
C PRO A 180 14.72 8.73 17.99
N ASP A 181 15.78 8.93 18.78
CA ASP A 181 17.14 9.16 18.28
C ASP A 181 17.94 7.86 18.10
N GLN A 182 17.42 6.72 18.58
CA GLN A 182 18.07 5.43 18.46
C GLN A 182 17.85 4.81 17.08
N PRO A 183 18.85 4.09 16.55
CA PRO A 183 18.70 3.34 15.30
C PRO A 183 17.65 2.25 15.45
N VAL A 184 16.78 2.14 14.46
CA VAL A 184 15.78 1.07 14.37
C VAL A 184 16.38 -0.18 13.72
N TYR A 185 15.98 -1.36 14.20
CA TYR A 185 16.48 -2.66 13.76
C TYR A 185 15.33 -3.67 13.63
N GLU A 186 15.65 -4.87 13.15
CA GLU A 186 14.71 -5.93 12.79
C GLU A 186 13.72 -6.25 13.92
N ASP A 187 14.20 -6.41 15.15
CA ASP A 187 13.38 -6.71 16.32
C ASP A 187 12.45 -5.56 16.69
N HIS A 188 12.90 -4.30 16.56
CA HIS A 188 12.09 -3.12 16.78
C HIS A 188 10.94 -3.04 15.77
N ILE A 189 11.22 -3.24 14.48
CA ILE A 189 10.20 -3.19 13.42
C ILE A 189 9.19 -4.33 13.62
N ALA A 190 9.68 -5.56 13.83
CA ALA A 190 8.82 -6.71 14.08
C ALA A 190 7.91 -6.50 15.29
N ARG A 191 8.43 -5.92 16.37
CA ARG A 191 7.64 -5.58 17.57
C ARG A 191 6.50 -4.63 17.24
N VAL A 192 6.76 -3.56 16.50
CA VAL A 192 5.70 -2.62 16.09
C VAL A 192 4.64 -3.31 15.25
N LEU A 193 5.05 -4.02 14.18
CA LEU A 193 4.13 -4.71 13.27
C LEU A 193 3.27 -5.77 13.98
N ASN A 194 3.87 -6.51 14.91
CA ASN A 194 3.19 -7.53 15.71
C ASN A 194 2.29 -6.94 16.80
N CYS A 195 2.60 -5.75 17.32
CA CYS A 195 1.75 -5.04 18.28
C CYS A 195 0.52 -4.44 17.60
N GLU A 196 0.68 -3.94 16.38
CA GLU A 196 -0.42 -3.40 15.58
C GLU A 196 -1.32 -4.51 15.03
N ASP A 197 -0.73 -5.58 14.49
CA ASP A 197 -1.43 -6.76 13.94
C ASP A 197 -2.52 -6.44 12.90
N LEU A 198 -2.33 -5.36 12.12
CA LEU A 198 -3.33 -4.77 11.23
C LEU A 198 -3.46 -5.42 9.85
N ALA A 199 -2.61 -6.38 9.48
CA ALA A 199 -2.58 -6.95 8.14
C ALA A 199 -2.64 -8.48 8.14
N ASP A 200 -3.04 -9.05 7.01
CA ASP A 200 -3.00 -10.49 6.76
C ASP A 200 -1.62 -10.94 6.26
N TYR A 201 -0.92 -10.03 5.58
CA TYR A 201 0.38 -10.28 4.97
C TYR A 201 1.28 -9.06 5.09
N TYR A 202 2.57 -9.29 5.36
CA TYR A 202 3.58 -8.24 5.49
C TYR A 202 4.60 -8.31 4.35
N LEU A 203 4.89 -7.19 3.72
CA LEU A 203 5.85 -7.10 2.64
C LEU A 203 6.98 -6.13 3.02
N ILE A 204 8.17 -6.68 3.21
CA ILE A 204 9.38 -5.92 3.54
C ILE A 204 10.05 -5.50 2.23
N ASN A 205 9.83 -4.24 1.84
CA ASN A 205 10.32 -3.70 0.58
C ASN A 205 11.72 -3.04 0.75
N GLN A 206 12.34 -2.63 -0.35
CA GLN A 206 13.58 -1.84 -0.40
C GLN A 206 14.80 -2.60 0.14
N ILE A 207 14.81 -3.93 0.02
CA ILE A 207 15.93 -4.74 0.52
C ILE A 207 17.23 -4.49 -0.25
N ASP A 208 17.13 -3.97 -1.47
CA ASP A 208 18.28 -3.56 -2.29
C ASP A 208 19.05 -2.37 -1.72
N THR A 209 18.48 -1.69 -0.70
CA THR A 209 19.14 -0.61 0.02
C THR A 209 19.99 -1.07 1.21
N LEU A 210 19.92 -2.36 1.57
CA LEU A 210 20.68 -2.94 2.67
C LEU A 210 22.04 -3.44 2.19
N GLU A 211 23.09 -3.15 2.97
CA GLU A 211 24.40 -3.80 2.79
C GLU A 211 24.31 -5.31 3.07
N GLU A 212 23.47 -5.70 4.03
CA GLU A 212 23.18 -7.09 4.40
C GLU A 212 21.68 -7.40 4.15
N PRO A 213 21.30 -7.96 2.99
CA PRO A 213 19.90 -8.28 2.69
C PRO A 213 19.25 -9.28 3.67
N ASP A 214 20.06 -10.15 4.29
CA ASP A 214 19.59 -11.15 5.28
C ASP A 214 18.89 -10.51 6.49
N ARG A 215 19.15 -9.22 6.76
CA ARG A 215 18.42 -8.45 7.76
C ARG A 215 16.92 -8.43 7.50
N ALA A 216 16.52 -8.26 6.24
CA ALA A 216 15.11 -8.27 5.89
C ALA A 216 14.48 -9.66 6.07
N LEU A 217 15.24 -10.73 5.84
CA LEU A 217 14.80 -12.11 6.10
C LEU A 217 14.62 -12.36 7.60
N ARG A 218 15.58 -11.93 8.44
CA ARG A 218 15.45 -11.97 9.90
C ARG A 218 14.23 -11.21 10.39
N LEU A 219 13.95 -10.04 9.81
CA LEU A 219 12.72 -9.30 10.11
C LEU A 219 11.47 -10.13 9.77
N CYS A 220 11.42 -10.78 8.61
CA CYS A 220 10.29 -11.66 8.26
C CYS A 220 10.10 -12.81 9.25
N GLU A 221 11.18 -13.42 9.75
CA GLU A 221 11.12 -14.51 10.75
C GLU A 221 10.57 -14.06 12.11
N LEU A 222 10.72 -12.78 12.44
CA LEU A 222 10.22 -12.19 13.70
C LEU A 222 8.76 -11.73 13.61
N ILE A 223 8.19 -11.63 12.40
CA ILE A 223 6.78 -11.28 12.21
C ILE A 223 5.92 -12.53 12.41
N ARG A 224 4.86 -12.42 13.22
CA ARG A 224 4.00 -13.56 13.61
C ARG A 224 3.13 -14.08 12.47
N LYS A 225 2.82 -13.22 11.50
CA LYS A 225 2.01 -13.52 10.32
C LYS A 225 2.89 -13.74 9.10
N GLU A 226 2.28 -14.16 8.00
CA GLU A 226 2.99 -14.36 6.75
C GLU A 226 3.69 -13.08 6.30
N ALA A 227 4.98 -13.21 5.97
CA ALA A 227 5.81 -12.11 5.52
C ALA A 227 6.73 -12.54 4.39
N SER A 228 7.09 -11.60 3.53
CA SER A 228 8.12 -11.81 2.51
C SER A 228 8.88 -10.51 2.22
N VAL A 229 10.02 -10.67 1.54
CA VAL A 229 10.89 -9.56 1.15
C VAL A 229 10.71 -9.24 -0.34
N CYS A 230 10.90 -7.98 -0.71
CA CYS A 230 10.94 -7.55 -2.10
C CYS A 230 11.80 -6.31 -2.32
N SER A 231 12.06 -6.02 -3.59
CA SER A 231 12.69 -4.78 -4.04
C SER A 231 11.89 -4.18 -5.18
N LEU A 232 10.96 -3.29 -4.84
CA LEU A 232 10.12 -2.56 -5.78
C LEU A 232 10.62 -1.12 -5.89
N ARG A 233 10.92 -0.72 -7.13
CA ARG A 233 11.32 0.65 -7.48
C ARG A 233 10.11 1.40 -8.04
N GLU A 234 10.12 2.73 -7.90
CA GLU A 234 9.19 3.62 -8.62
C GLU A 234 9.49 3.68 -10.12
#